data_AF-A0A6J1AWB3-F1
#
_entry.id   AF-A0A6J1AWB3-F1
#
_cell.length_a   1.000
_cell.length_b   1.000
_cell.length_c   1.000
_cell.angle_alpha   90.00
_cell.angle_beta   90.00
_cell.angle_gamma   90.00
#
_symmetry.space_group_name_H-M   'P 1'
#
loop_
_entity.id
_entity.type
_entity.pdbx_description
1 polymer ?
#
loop_
_entity_poly.entity_id
_entity_poly.type
_entity_poly.pdbx_seq_one_letter_code
_entity_poly.pdbx_strand_id
1 'polypeptide(L)'
;MEFRTNKKLLVFLFLCIVLFTSAQAICVPRNQTVSEGGPGLSSSFSASSKSHSQSSPASTPTSQPPPSPPPPSTAPAPVSVTPPSPPSPSTASDPVPATPTIDSSPGLKLPKIQLPLSPLSSNLGVGAKTVTDPQILSLCGKTDHAALCLACIAPFYNGKSDLSSVVEMLIKSGTEQTKQAIAIAAKMADDPKSDPKTVAKLNDCKEIYDDALDNMQEAIDAIPLKDLGTIATMISATISDFGTCDDGFTGQPNPIPEGVSPMAKINENLMNIAGIILVLADMIH
;
A
#
# COMPACT_ATOMS: atom_id res chain seq x y z
N MET A 1 14.70 -31.19 -13.41
CA MET A 1 13.71 -30.43 -12.62
C MET A 1 12.40 -30.52 -13.36
N GLU A 2 11.37 -31.07 -12.71
CA GLU A 2 10.05 -31.26 -13.33
C GLU A 2 9.17 -30.05 -13.00
N PHE A 3 8.79 -29.27 -14.03
CA PHE A 3 8.01 -28.05 -13.82
C PHE A 3 6.56 -28.41 -13.54
N ARG A 4 6.18 -28.45 -12.26
CA ARG A 4 4.84 -28.85 -11.82
C ARG A 4 3.85 -27.70 -12.00
N THR A 5 3.41 -27.48 -13.24
CA THR A 5 2.52 -26.37 -13.63
C THR A 5 1.23 -26.37 -12.82
N ASN A 6 1.10 -25.41 -11.91
CA ASN A 6 -0.11 -25.21 -11.13
C ASN A 6 -1.24 -24.70 -12.03
N LYS A 7 -2.17 -25.59 -12.41
CA LYS A 7 -3.35 -25.25 -13.24
C LYS A 7 -4.15 -24.06 -12.69
N LYS A 8 -4.21 -23.89 -11.36
CA LYS A 8 -4.87 -22.72 -10.73
C LYS A 8 -4.18 -21.40 -11.07
N LEU A 9 -2.85 -21.35 -11.07
CA LEU A 9 -2.08 -20.16 -11.44
C LEU A 9 -2.28 -19.84 -12.93
N LEU A 10 -2.29 -20.86 -13.80
CA LEU A 10 -2.53 -20.67 -15.24
C LEU A 10 -3.95 -20.13 -15.51
N VAL A 11 -4.97 -20.64 -14.80
CA VAL A 11 -6.36 -20.16 -14.90
C VAL A 11 -6.49 -18.73 -14.37
N PHE A 12 -5.83 -18.39 -13.27
CA PHE A 12 -5.82 -17.03 -12.72
C PHE A 12 -5.18 -16.04 -13.70
N LEU A 13 -3.99 -16.38 -14.24
CA LEU A 13 -3.29 -15.55 -15.23
C LEU A 13 -4.16 -15.31 -16.48
N PHE A 14 -4.85 -16.35 -16.96
CA PHE A 14 -5.75 -16.26 -18.12
C PHE A 14 -6.99 -15.40 -17.81
N LEU A 15 -7.55 -15.50 -16.60
CA LEU A 15 -8.67 -14.69 -16.14
C LEU A 15 -8.28 -13.20 -16.08
N CYS A 16 -7.10 -12.87 -15.54
CA CYS A 16 -6.56 -11.51 -15.52
C CYS A 16 -6.42 -10.94 -16.94
N ILE A 17 -5.80 -11.67 -17.86
CA ILE A 17 -5.61 -11.21 -19.25
C ILE A 17 -6.96 -10.90 -19.94
N VAL A 18 -8.00 -11.72 -19.69
CA VAL A 18 -9.34 -11.49 -20.27
C VAL A 18 -10.06 -10.30 -19.62
N LEU A 19 -9.83 -10.02 -18.34
CA LEU A 19 -10.45 -8.89 -17.64
C LEU A 19 -9.77 -7.53 -17.94
N PHE A 20 -8.46 -7.51 -18.20
CA PHE A 20 -7.71 -6.27 -18.40
C PHE A 20 -7.56 -5.81 -19.86
N THR A 21 -8.09 -6.53 -20.85
CA THR A 21 -7.87 -6.23 -22.29
C THR A 21 -8.96 -5.41 -23.00
N SER A 22 -10.00 -4.93 -22.29
CA SER A 22 -11.15 -4.23 -22.91
C SER A 22 -11.33 -2.77 -22.45
N ALA A 23 -10.32 -1.93 -22.74
CA ALA A 23 -10.43 -0.47 -22.71
C ALA A 23 -9.79 0.20 -23.94
N GLN A 24 -10.26 -0.13 -25.15
CA GLN A 24 -9.95 0.65 -26.36
C GLN A 24 -10.77 1.94 -26.37
N ALA A 25 -10.18 3.05 -25.92
CA ALA A 25 -10.82 4.37 -25.96
C ALA A 25 -10.90 4.90 -27.41
N ILE A 26 -12.09 4.82 -28.02
CA ILE A 26 -12.34 5.39 -29.35
C ILE A 26 -12.50 6.91 -29.22
N CYS A 27 -11.41 7.65 -29.37
CA CYS A 27 -11.42 9.10 -29.44
C CYS A 27 -12.06 9.57 -30.77
N VAL A 28 -13.30 10.03 -30.73
CA VAL A 28 -13.98 10.67 -31.87
C VAL A 28 -13.51 12.12 -32.02
N PRO A 29 -12.90 12.52 -33.15
CA PRO A 29 -12.50 13.92 -33.36
C PRO A 29 -13.72 14.83 -33.49
N ARG A 30 -13.78 15.90 -32.70
CA ARG A 30 -14.84 16.91 -32.80
C ARG A 30 -14.55 17.84 -33.98
N ASN A 31 -15.34 17.69 -35.04
CA ASN A 31 -15.21 18.40 -36.31
C ASN A 31 -15.12 19.94 -36.12
N GLN A 32 -14.00 20.55 -36.53
CA GLN A 32 -13.86 22.01 -36.60
C GLN A 32 -14.30 22.50 -37.98
N THR A 33 -15.34 23.33 -38.01
CA THR A 33 -15.78 24.04 -39.21
C THR A 33 -14.79 25.13 -39.59
N VAL A 34 -14.07 24.94 -40.70
CA VAL A 34 -13.25 25.99 -41.33
C VAL A 34 -14.13 26.80 -42.30
N SER A 35 -14.02 28.13 -42.22
CA SER A 35 -14.65 29.06 -43.18
C SER A 35 -13.72 29.32 -44.38
N GLU A 36 -14.30 29.62 -45.53
CA GLU A 36 -13.66 29.65 -46.86
C GLU A 36 -12.54 30.69 -47.05
N GLY A 37 -11.60 30.47 -47.99
CA GLY A 37 -10.47 31.41 -48.17
C GLY A 37 -9.46 31.33 -49.32
N GLY A 38 -9.72 30.66 -50.46
CA GLY A 38 -8.97 30.92 -51.72
C GLY A 38 -7.58 30.26 -51.92
N PRO A 39 -6.95 30.41 -53.12
CA PRO A 39 -6.17 29.32 -53.73
C PRO A 39 -4.71 29.65 -54.14
N GLY A 40 -3.87 28.61 -54.30
CA GLY A 40 -2.65 28.71 -55.14
C GLY A 40 -1.56 27.64 -55.00
N LEU A 41 -1.23 27.02 -56.14
CA LEU A 41 0.12 26.58 -56.59
C LEU A 41 0.86 25.38 -55.93
N SER A 42 0.74 24.23 -56.62
CA SER A 42 1.82 23.48 -57.30
C SER A 42 3.19 23.20 -56.62
N SER A 43 3.45 21.93 -56.29
CA SER A 43 4.65 21.13 -56.69
C SER A 43 4.40 19.65 -56.29
N SER A 44 4.54 18.58 -57.11
CA SER A 44 5.45 18.16 -58.19
C SER A 44 6.62 17.27 -57.73
N PHE A 45 6.55 15.99 -58.16
CA PHE A 45 7.64 15.00 -58.34
C PHE A 45 8.32 14.43 -57.06
N SER A 46 8.21 13.11 -56.79
CA SER A 46 9.00 11.98 -57.34
C SER A 46 10.27 11.69 -56.50
N ALA A 47 10.79 10.47 -56.35
CA ALA A 47 10.29 9.11 -56.60
C ALA A 47 11.32 8.10 -56.01
N SER A 48 11.07 6.78 -56.16
CA SER A 48 12.05 5.68 -56.02
C SER A 48 12.52 5.29 -54.60
N SER A 49 12.82 4.01 -54.29
CA SER A 49 12.59 2.76 -55.05
C SER A 49 12.93 1.50 -54.23
N LYS A 50 12.34 0.36 -54.64
CA LYS A 50 12.77 -1.05 -54.41
C LYS A 50 12.66 -1.61 -52.96
N SER A 51 12.38 -2.89 -52.72
CA SER A 51 11.73 -4.02 -53.43
C SER A 51 12.00 -5.32 -52.63
N HIS A 52 11.15 -6.35 -52.83
CA HIS A 52 11.19 -7.72 -52.25
C HIS A 52 10.68 -7.83 -50.78
N SER A 53 10.01 -8.91 -50.34
CA SER A 53 9.53 -10.10 -51.07
C SER A 53 8.31 -10.82 -50.44
N GLN A 54 7.55 -11.51 -51.30
CA GLN A 54 6.86 -12.81 -51.11
C GLN A 54 6.06 -13.13 -49.81
N SER A 55 4.78 -12.78 -49.84
CA SER A 55 3.62 -13.71 -49.80
C SER A 55 3.63 -14.99 -48.93
N SER A 56 2.68 -15.06 -47.97
CA SER A 56 1.78 -16.21 -47.73
C SER A 56 0.49 -15.73 -47.02
N PRO A 57 -0.64 -16.45 -47.13
CA PRO A 57 -1.97 -15.85 -46.95
C PRO A 57 -2.48 -15.83 -45.51
N ALA A 58 -3.20 -14.76 -45.15
CA ALA A 58 -3.94 -14.65 -43.90
C ALA A 58 -5.43 -14.97 -44.12
N SER A 59 -5.98 -15.88 -43.31
CA SER A 59 -7.39 -16.26 -43.34
C SER A 59 -8.29 -15.14 -42.79
N THR A 60 -9.32 -14.74 -43.55
CA THR A 60 -10.39 -13.86 -43.09
C THR A 60 -11.27 -14.54 -42.03
N PRO A 61 -11.49 -13.94 -40.85
CA PRO A 61 -12.58 -14.31 -39.95
C PRO A 61 -13.89 -13.68 -40.42
N THR A 62 -14.92 -14.50 -40.61
CA THR A 62 -16.28 -14.05 -40.96
C THR A 62 -16.90 -13.27 -39.80
N SER A 63 -17.37 -12.04 -40.05
CA SER A 63 -18.07 -11.23 -39.04
C SER A 63 -19.41 -11.85 -38.66
N GLN A 64 -19.55 -12.25 -37.39
CA GLN A 64 -20.82 -12.71 -36.81
C GLN A 64 -21.53 -11.53 -36.13
N PRO A 65 -22.86 -11.37 -36.25
CA PRO A 65 -23.58 -10.29 -35.58
C PRO A 65 -23.53 -10.42 -34.05
N PRO A 66 -23.52 -9.32 -33.29
CA PRO A 66 -23.57 -9.37 -31.84
C PRO A 66 -24.92 -9.94 -31.35
N PRO A 67 -24.94 -10.67 -30.21
CA PRO A 67 -26.18 -11.18 -29.64
C PRO A 67 -27.06 -10.04 -29.09
N SER A 68 -28.37 -10.19 -29.22
CA SER A 68 -29.38 -9.26 -28.68
C SER A 68 -29.27 -9.12 -27.16
N PRO A 69 -29.56 -7.93 -26.59
CA PRO A 69 -29.54 -7.73 -25.14
C PRO A 69 -30.61 -8.58 -24.43
N PRO A 70 -30.37 -9.00 -23.18
CA PRO A 70 -31.36 -9.70 -22.37
C PRO A 70 -32.54 -8.78 -22.00
N PRO A 71 -33.74 -9.34 -21.73
CA PRO A 71 -34.88 -8.56 -21.28
C PRO A 71 -34.63 -7.91 -19.91
N PRO A 72 -35.26 -6.76 -19.61
CA PRO A 72 -35.06 -6.07 -18.34
C PRO A 72 -35.57 -6.92 -17.18
N SER A 73 -34.72 -7.12 -16.18
CA SER A 73 -35.10 -7.81 -14.94
C SER A 73 -36.06 -6.94 -14.13
N THR A 74 -37.24 -7.48 -13.82
CA THR A 74 -38.25 -6.79 -13.00
C THR A 74 -37.71 -6.49 -11.60
N ALA A 75 -37.69 -5.21 -11.25
CA ALA A 75 -37.34 -4.76 -9.90
C ALA A 75 -38.36 -5.28 -8.87
N PRO A 76 -37.93 -5.75 -7.68
CA PRO A 76 -38.85 -6.09 -6.60
C PRO A 76 -39.50 -4.82 -6.04
N ALA A 77 -40.78 -4.92 -5.65
CA ALA A 77 -41.55 -3.81 -5.08
C ALA A 77 -40.96 -3.36 -3.72
N PRO A 78 -41.09 -2.06 -3.36
CA PRO A 78 -40.58 -1.56 -2.10
C PRO A 78 -41.39 -2.12 -0.92
N VAL A 79 -40.69 -2.66 0.07
CA VAL A 79 -41.30 -3.11 1.34
C VAL A 79 -41.63 -1.89 2.19
N SER A 80 -42.88 -1.74 2.61
CA SER A 80 -43.30 -0.61 3.46
C SER A 80 -42.63 -0.68 4.83
N VAL A 81 -41.78 0.30 5.13
CA VAL A 81 -41.11 0.42 6.43
C VAL A 81 -42.03 1.16 7.41
N THR A 82 -42.45 0.50 8.49
CA THR A 82 -43.24 1.12 9.56
C THR A 82 -42.35 2.01 10.44
N PRO A 83 -42.74 3.25 10.77
CA PRO A 83 -41.94 4.10 11.67
C PRO A 83 -41.94 3.58 13.13
N PRO A 84 -40.82 3.71 13.86
CA PRO A 84 -40.82 3.46 15.31
C PRO A 84 -41.53 4.58 16.08
N SER A 85 -42.22 4.21 17.17
CA SER A 85 -42.91 5.15 18.06
C SER A 85 -41.93 6.03 18.88
N PRO A 86 -42.33 7.26 19.25
CA PRO A 86 -41.49 8.14 20.05
C PRO A 86 -41.37 7.70 21.53
N PRO A 87 -40.27 8.04 22.23
CA PRO A 87 -40.11 7.76 23.65
C PRO A 87 -40.92 8.72 24.53
N SER A 88 -41.48 8.19 25.63
CA SER A 88 -42.12 8.98 26.69
C SER A 88 -41.11 9.69 27.59
N PRO A 89 -41.48 10.81 28.24
CA PRO A 89 -40.52 11.70 28.91
C PRO A 89 -40.09 11.20 30.30
N SER A 90 -38.87 11.59 30.68
CA SER A 90 -38.27 11.32 31.99
C SER A 90 -39.02 12.04 33.13
N THR A 91 -39.31 11.30 34.21
CA THR A 91 -39.60 11.87 35.53
C THR A 91 -38.38 11.82 36.43
N ALA A 92 -38.22 12.85 37.26
CA ALA A 92 -36.99 13.13 37.99
C ALA A 92 -36.94 12.46 39.40
N SER A 93 -35.71 12.41 39.93
CA SER A 93 -35.34 12.44 41.34
C SER A 93 -35.95 11.43 42.32
N ASP A 94 -35.11 10.58 42.90
CA ASP A 94 -35.07 10.35 44.35
C ASP A 94 -33.70 9.75 44.80
N PRO A 95 -33.35 9.76 46.10
CA PRO A 95 -31.95 9.98 46.52
C PRO A 95 -31.08 8.73 46.76
N VAL A 96 -29.77 8.99 46.75
CA VAL A 96 -28.66 8.05 47.01
C VAL A 96 -28.70 7.46 48.44
N PRO A 97 -28.70 6.13 48.60
CA PRO A 97 -28.28 5.45 49.82
C PRO A 97 -26.77 5.12 49.79
N ALA A 98 -26.15 5.02 50.96
CA ALA A 98 -24.70 4.95 51.11
C ALA A 98 -24.05 3.64 50.60
N THR A 99 -22.79 3.79 50.20
CA THR A 99 -21.88 2.75 49.70
C THR A 99 -21.60 1.63 50.72
N PRO A 100 -21.73 0.35 50.33
CA PRO A 100 -20.90 -0.73 50.89
C PRO A 100 -19.64 -0.90 50.03
N THR A 101 -18.47 -0.81 50.65
CA THR A 101 -17.20 -1.14 50.02
C THR A 101 -17.18 -2.64 49.66
N ILE A 102 -17.10 -2.97 48.37
CA ILE A 102 -16.70 -4.31 47.93
C ILE A 102 -15.29 -4.25 47.34
N ASP A 103 -14.48 -5.11 47.92
CA ASP A 103 -13.05 -5.29 47.69
C ASP A 103 -12.75 -5.93 46.32
N SER A 104 -11.60 -5.55 45.77
CA SER A 104 -10.81 -6.30 44.77
C SER A 104 -11.54 -7.16 43.73
N SER A 105 -11.86 -6.55 42.59
CA SER A 105 -11.82 -7.30 41.32
C SER A 105 -10.44 -7.09 40.69
N PRO A 106 -9.69 -8.17 40.34
CA PRO A 106 -8.34 -8.03 39.81
C PRO A 106 -8.39 -7.47 38.39
N GLY A 107 -8.20 -6.16 38.28
CA GLY A 107 -7.94 -5.53 36.99
C GLY A 107 -6.79 -6.27 36.32
N LEU A 108 -7.06 -6.85 35.15
CA LEU A 108 -6.04 -7.44 34.30
C LEU A 108 -5.04 -6.34 33.97
N LYS A 109 -3.94 -6.30 34.72
CA LYS A 109 -2.75 -5.57 34.33
C LYS A 109 -2.30 -6.20 33.03
N LEU A 110 -2.72 -5.59 31.91
CA LEU A 110 -2.14 -5.82 30.61
C LEU A 110 -0.63 -5.89 30.83
N PRO A 111 0.05 -6.99 30.45
CA PRO A 111 1.45 -7.12 30.78
C PRO A 111 2.14 -5.89 30.22
N LYS A 112 2.80 -5.12 31.10
CA LYS A 112 3.67 -4.04 30.67
C LYS A 112 4.90 -4.71 30.09
N ILE A 113 4.73 -5.32 28.92
CA ILE A 113 5.80 -5.91 28.15
C ILE A 113 6.65 -4.71 27.77
N GLN A 114 7.70 -4.51 28.55
CA GLN A 114 8.81 -3.65 28.20
C GLN A 114 9.52 -4.35 27.04
N LEU A 115 8.88 -4.41 25.87
CA LEU A 115 9.53 -4.82 24.64
C LEU A 115 10.63 -3.79 24.42
N PRO A 116 11.90 -4.21 24.30
CA PRO A 116 12.90 -3.38 23.68
C PRO A 116 12.68 -3.44 22.16
N LEU A 117 11.53 -2.93 21.69
CA LEU A 117 11.70 -1.88 20.70
C LEU A 117 12.37 -0.76 21.46
N SER A 118 13.69 -0.68 21.36
CA SER A 118 14.32 0.62 21.44
C SER A 118 13.51 1.48 20.47
N PRO A 119 12.82 2.55 20.91
CA PRO A 119 12.45 3.56 19.94
C PRO A 119 13.74 3.96 19.23
N LEU A 120 13.66 4.36 17.96
CA LEU A 120 14.80 4.99 17.28
C LEU A 120 14.97 6.41 17.85
N SER A 121 15.28 6.46 19.14
CA SER A 121 15.28 7.62 20.01
C SER A 121 16.34 7.42 21.10
N SER A 122 17.31 8.33 21.07
CA SER A 122 18.19 8.69 22.18
C SER A 122 19.33 7.74 22.61
N ASN A 123 19.38 6.48 22.18
CA ASN A 123 20.62 5.69 22.33
C ASN A 123 21.50 5.71 21.06
N LEU A 124 22.24 6.81 20.90
CA LEU A 124 23.55 6.79 20.23
C LEU A 124 24.55 6.02 21.11
N GLY A 125 24.27 4.73 21.33
CA GLY A 125 25.05 3.85 22.19
C GLY A 125 26.21 3.23 21.42
N VAL A 126 27.41 3.79 21.59
CA VAL A 126 28.72 3.12 21.43
C VAL A 126 28.82 2.17 20.22
N GLY A 127 28.85 2.73 19.00
CA GLY A 127 29.10 1.96 17.77
C GLY A 127 28.32 2.43 16.54
N ALA A 128 27.26 3.21 16.72
CA ALA A 128 26.52 3.80 15.60
C ALA A 128 27.44 4.71 14.77
N LYS A 129 27.67 4.33 13.50
CA LYS A 129 28.45 5.10 12.53
C LYS A 129 27.69 6.40 12.23
N THR A 130 28.13 7.51 12.81
CA THR A 130 27.50 8.82 12.60
C THR A 130 27.61 9.22 11.13
N VAL A 131 26.47 9.39 10.46
CA VAL A 131 26.45 9.85 9.06
C VAL A 131 26.72 11.34 9.03
N THR A 132 27.93 11.71 8.62
CA THR A 132 28.42 13.09 8.54
C THR A 132 28.63 13.58 7.10
N ASP A 133 28.24 12.77 6.11
CA ASP A 133 28.32 13.13 4.70
C ASP A 133 27.41 14.34 4.39
N PRO A 134 27.94 15.46 3.85
CA PRO A 134 27.17 16.67 3.61
C PRO A 134 26.01 16.51 2.63
N GLN A 135 26.12 15.60 1.65
CA GLN A 135 25.06 15.32 0.69
C GLN A 135 23.93 14.53 1.36
N ILE A 136 24.23 13.55 2.21
CA ILE A 136 23.20 12.83 2.98
C ILE A 136 22.53 13.76 4.00
N LEU A 137 23.30 14.62 4.69
CA LEU A 137 22.74 15.64 5.59
C LEU A 137 21.79 16.58 4.85
N SER A 138 22.17 17.02 3.64
CA SER A 138 21.34 17.85 2.76
C SER A 138 20.06 17.13 2.29
N LEU A 139 20.15 15.85 1.91
CA LEU A 139 19.00 15.05 1.48
C LEU A 139 18.02 14.80 2.63
N CYS A 140 18.49 14.30 3.78
CA CYS A 140 17.64 14.10 4.95
C CYS A 140 17.02 15.42 5.46
N GLY A 141 17.74 16.54 5.34
CA GLY A 141 17.24 17.88 5.68
C GLY A 141 16.09 18.40 4.82
N LYS A 142 15.73 17.73 3.72
CA LYS A 142 14.52 18.01 2.92
C LYS A 142 13.29 17.23 3.36
N THR A 143 13.41 16.40 4.39
CA THR A 143 12.32 15.56 4.92
C THR A 143 11.89 16.06 6.29
N ASP A 144 10.59 15.96 6.59
CA ASP A 144 10.04 16.33 7.92
C ASP A 144 10.57 15.44 9.07
N HIS A 145 11.30 14.38 8.73
CA HIS A 145 11.84 13.38 9.63
C HIS A 145 13.37 13.22 9.50
N ALA A 146 14.11 14.32 9.31
CA ALA A 146 15.56 14.32 9.08
C ALA A 146 16.38 13.44 10.06
N ALA A 147 16.04 13.40 11.35
CA ALA A 147 16.71 12.56 12.34
C ALA A 147 16.46 11.05 12.11
N LEU A 148 15.23 10.66 11.76
CA LEU A 148 14.86 9.29 11.41
C LEU A 148 15.54 8.86 10.10
N CYS A 149 15.60 9.75 9.10
CA CYS A 149 16.33 9.52 7.85
C CYS A 149 17.81 9.19 8.10
N LEU A 150 18.51 10.02 8.88
CA LEU A 150 19.94 9.78 9.21
C LEU A 150 20.14 8.49 10.02
N ALA A 151 19.26 8.23 10.98
CA ALA A 151 19.34 7.02 11.80
C ALA A 151 19.01 5.74 11.00
N CYS A 152 18.14 5.82 9.99
CA CYS A 152 17.85 4.71 9.07
C CYS A 152 19.01 4.43 8.11
N ILE A 153 19.75 5.44 7.67
CA ILE A 153 20.90 5.29 6.75
C ILE A 153 22.15 4.74 7.48
N ALA A 154 22.37 5.14 8.74
CA ALA A 154 23.60 4.84 9.48
C ALA A 154 24.05 3.35 9.47
N PRO A 155 23.18 2.33 9.62
CA PRO A 155 23.57 0.92 9.58
C PRO A 155 24.03 0.44 8.20
N PHE A 156 23.53 1.08 7.13
CA PHE A 156 23.75 0.67 5.74
C PHE A 156 24.80 1.53 5.02
N TYR A 157 25.33 2.57 5.69
CA TYR A 157 26.19 3.57 5.05
C TYR A 157 27.52 3.00 4.54
N ASN A 158 27.56 2.77 3.22
CA ASN A 158 28.65 2.14 2.48
C ASN A 158 29.68 3.14 1.90
N GLY A 159 29.52 4.44 2.16
CA GLY A 159 30.38 5.50 1.61
C GLY A 159 29.87 6.17 0.33
N LYS A 160 28.73 5.73 -0.22
CA LYS A 160 28.01 6.42 -1.29
C LYS A 160 26.94 7.35 -0.72
N SER A 161 26.80 8.52 -1.34
CA SER A 161 25.85 9.56 -0.95
C SER A 161 25.02 10.11 -2.12
N ASP A 162 25.13 9.51 -3.31
CA ASP A 162 24.21 9.76 -4.41
C ASP A 162 22.77 9.36 -4.04
N LEU A 163 21.79 10.01 -4.69
CA LEU A 163 20.39 9.90 -4.29
C LEU A 163 19.85 8.46 -4.41
N SER A 164 20.23 7.73 -5.45
CA SER A 164 19.82 6.33 -5.65
C SER A 164 20.39 5.43 -4.55
N SER A 165 21.68 5.59 -4.19
CA SER A 165 22.27 4.88 -3.05
C SER A 165 21.60 5.23 -1.72
N VAL A 166 21.16 6.49 -1.53
CA VAL A 166 20.45 6.93 -0.31
C VAL A 166 19.06 6.31 -0.22
N VAL A 167 18.30 6.30 -1.32
CA VAL A 167 17.00 5.62 -1.42
C VAL A 167 17.16 4.10 -1.17
N GLU A 168 18.16 3.46 -1.79
CA GLU A 168 18.46 2.04 -1.57
C GLU A 168 18.77 1.71 -0.09
N MET A 169 19.56 2.55 0.60
CA MET A 169 19.87 2.40 2.02
C MET A 169 18.64 2.57 2.91
N LEU A 170 17.75 3.51 2.58
CA LEU A 170 16.51 3.72 3.33
C LEU A 170 15.52 2.57 3.14
N ILE A 171 15.34 2.06 1.92
CA ILE A 171 14.45 0.92 1.67
C ILE A 171 14.94 -0.30 2.45
N LYS A 172 16.24 -0.63 2.41
CA LYS A 172 16.84 -1.70 3.24
C LYS A 172 16.58 -1.51 4.75
N SER A 173 16.60 -0.26 5.22
CA SER A 173 16.27 0.08 6.60
C SER A 173 14.80 -0.13 6.94
N GLY A 174 13.89 0.17 5.99
CA GLY A 174 12.48 -0.19 6.07
C GLY A 174 12.27 -1.70 6.08
N THR A 175 12.98 -2.44 5.22
CA THR A 175 12.91 -3.91 5.10
C THR A 175 13.29 -4.58 6.43
N GLU A 176 14.40 -4.18 7.05
CA GLU A 176 14.83 -4.75 8.34
C GLU A 176 13.93 -4.33 9.52
N GLN A 177 13.26 -3.17 9.46
CA GLN A 177 12.28 -2.78 10.47
C GLN A 177 10.92 -3.49 10.28
N THR A 178 10.53 -3.77 9.04
CA THR A 178 9.33 -4.58 8.72
C THR A 178 9.50 -6.03 9.17
N LYS A 179 10.68 -6.63 8.94
CA LYS A 179 11.04 -7.95 9.52
C LYS A 179 10.98 -7.97 11.04
N GLN A 180 11.40 -6.89 11.70
CA GLN A 180 11.24 -6.76 13.15
C GLN A 180 9.76 -6.68 13.55
N ALA A 181 8.93 -5.93 12.82
CA ALA A 181 7.49 -5.84 13.05
C ALA A 181 6.80 -7.21 12.93
N ILE A 182 7.14 -8.02 11.92
CA ILE A 182 6.70 -9.42 11.77
C ILE A 182 7.08 -10.25 13.01
N ALA A 183 8.34 -10.17 13.47
CA ALA A 183 8.80 -10.91 14.64
C ALA A 183 8.10 -10.46 15.95
N ILE A 184 7.74 -9.18 16.06
CA ILE A 184 6.99 -8.61 17.18
C ILE A 184 5.53 -9.06 17.14
N ALA A 185 4.87 -8.99 15.99
CA ALA A 185 3.50 -9.46 15.80
C ALA A 185 3.37 -10.96 16.07
N ALA A 186 4.33 -11.76 15.58
CA ALA A 186 4.43 -13.19 15.89
C ALA A 186 4.56 -13.44 17.41
N LYS A 187 5.49 -12.74 18.07
CA LYS A 187 5.66 -12.84 19.53
C LYS A 187 4.41 -12.42 20.32
N MET A 188 3.66 -11.44 19.85
CA MET A 188 2.38 -11.05 20.46
C MET A 188 1.30 -12.10 20.22
N ALA A 189 1.25 -12.72 19.03
CA ALA A 189 0.32 -13.79 18.71
C ALA A 189 0.60 -15.09 19.49
N ASP A 190 1.88 -15.36 19.80
CA ASP A 190 2.33 -16.51 20.59
C ASP A 190 2.19 -16.32 22.12
N ASP A 191 1.87 -15.12 22.63
CA ASP A 191 1.64 -14.92 24.07
C ASP A 191 0.33 -15.64 24.49
N PRO A 192 0.36 -16.58 25.46
CA PRO A 192 -0.83 -17.30 25.92
C PRO A 192 -1.93 -16.41 26.53
N LYS A 193 -1.68 -15.11 26.73
CA LYS A 193 -2.64 -14.10 27.18
C LYS A 193 -3.35 -13.38 26.05
N SER A 194 -2.86 -13.49 24.82
CA SER A 194 -3.52 -12.92 23.63
C SER A 194 -4.77 -13.73 23.31
N ASP A 195 -5.89 -13.03 23.10
CA ASP A 195 -7.15 -13.68 22.77
C ASP A 195 -7.19 -14.08 21.27
N PRO A 196 -8.08 -15.01 20.89
CA PRO A 196 -8.15 -15.50 19.50
C PRO A 196 -8.40 -14.42 18.43
N LYS A 197 -9.07 -13.30 18.74
CA LYS A 197 -9.30 -12.24 17.74
C LYS A 197 -8.05 -11.38 17.56
N THR A 198 -7.36 -11.02 18.64
CA THR A 198 -6.07 -10.32 18.52
C THR A 198 -5.05 -11.20 17.82
N VAL A 199 -4.99 -12.49 18.13
CA VAL A 199 -4.14 -13.47 17.45
C VAL A 199 -4.45 -13.54 15.95
N ALA A 200 -5.72 -13.57 15.54
CA ALA A 200 -6.09 -13.55 14.12
C ALA A 200 -5.57 -12.28 13.43
N LYS A 201 -5.90 -11.09 13.95
CA LYS A 201 -5.47 -9.80 13.38
C LYS A 201 -3.96 -9.61 13.35
N LEU A 202 -3.23 -10.13 14.34
CA LEU A 202 -1.77 -10.13 14.32
C LEU A 202 -1.17 -11.06 13.26
N ASN A 203 -1.88 -12.13 12.87
CA ASN A 203 -1.51 -12.94 11.71
C ASN A 203 -1.85 -12.22 10.39
N ASP A 204 -3.01 -11.59 10.29
CA ASP A 204 -3.37 -10.74 9.13
C ASP A 204 -2.29 -9.66 8.91
N CYS A 205 -1.87 -8.97 9.98
CA CYS A 205 -0.75 -8.01 9.92
C CYS A 205 0.57 -8.60 9.45
N LYS A 206 0.88 -9.86 9.77
CA LYS A 206 2.12 -10.51 9.30
C LYS A 206 2.07 -10.76 7.79
N GLU A 207 0.94 -11.25 7.29
CA GLU A 207 0.73 -11.44 5.84
C GLU A 207 0.85 -10.10 5.10
N ILE A 208 0.22 -9.04 5.64
CA ILE A 208 0.31 -7.67 5.11
C ILE A 208 1.75 -7.10 5.19
N TYR A 209 2.53 -7.45 6.22
CA TYR A 209 3.94 -7.06 6.27
C TYR A 209 4.83 -7.85 5.30
N ASP A 210 4.48 -9.10 4.98
CA ASP A 210 5.16 -9.87 3.93
C ASP A 210 4.87 -9.25 2.54
N ASP A 211 3.63 -8.82 2.27
CA ASP A 211 3.28 -8.02 1.08
C ASP A 211 4.09 -6.70 1.03
N ALA A 212 4.24 -6.02 2.18
CA ALA A 212 5.05 -4.81 2.30
C ALA A 212 6.56 -5.06 2.03
N LEU A 213 7.07 -6.24 2.35
CA LEU A 213 8.45 -6.64 2.05
C LEU A 213 8.65 -6.89 0.55
N ASP A 214 7.69 -7.54 -0.12
CA ASP A 214 7.71 -7.76 -1.57
C ASP A 214 7.63 -6.42 -2.32
N ASN A 215 6.73 -5.52 -1.90
CA ASN A 215 6.66 -4.14 -2.39
C ASN A 215 8.01 -3.39 -2.24
N MET A 216 8.67 -3.48 -1.08
CA MET A 216 10.02 -2.89 -0.89
C MET A 216 11.09 -3.52 -1.80
N GLN A 217 10.99 -4.81 -2.10
CA GLN A 217 11.93 -5.50 -2.99
C GLN A 217 11.72 -5.07 -4.46
N GLU A 218 10.48 -4.96 -4.94
CA GLU A 218 10.18 -4.40 -6.26
C GLU A 218 10.68 -2.95 -6.39
N ALA A 219 10.54 -2.15 -5.33
CA ALA A 219 11.10 -0.80 -5.29
C ALA A 219 12.64 -0.79 -5.40
N ILE A 220 13.36 -1.72 -4.74
CA ILE A 220 14.82 -1.87 -4.89
C ILE A 220 15.21 -2.22 -6.32
N ASP A 221 14.50 -3.17 -6.94
CA ASP A 221 14.82 -3.67 -8.29
C ASP A 221 14.53 -2.62 -9.38
N ALA A 222 13.65 -1.65 -9.11
CA ALA A 222 13.38 -0.49 -9.96
C ALA A 222 14.47 0.62 -9.91
N ILE A 223 15.27 0.71 -8.84
CA ILE A 223 16.35 1.72 -8.69
C ILE A 223 17.36 1.70 -9.86
N PRO A 224 18.00 0.57 -10.23
CA PRO A 224 18.97 0.55 -11.33
C PRO A 224 18.35 0.86 -12.70
N LEU A 225 17.03 0.69 -12.85
CA LEU A 225 16.29 1.03 -14.06
C LEU A 225 15.86 2.51 -14.11
N LYS A 226 16.02 3.25 -12.99
CA LYS A 226 15.42 4.58 -12.76
C LYS A 226 13.89 4.60 -12.99
N ASP A 227 13.20 3.50 -12.71
CA ASP A 227 11.75 3.45 -12.85
C ASP A 227 11.06 4.07 -11.62
N LEU A 228 10.96 5.40 -11.65
CA LEU A 228 10.39 6.19 -10.57
C LEU A 228 8.89 5.90 -10.37
N GLY A 229 8.19 5.52 -11.43
CA GLY A 229 6.79 5.13 -11.36
C GLY A 229 6.61 3.88 -10.52
N THR A 230 7.45 2.86 -10.74
CA THR A 230 7.46 1.64 -9.93
C THR A 230 7.93 1.92 -8.50
N ILE A 231 9.01 2.66 -8.28
CA ILE A 231 9.48 3.01 -6.91
C ILE A 231 8.38 3.72 -6.11
N ALA A 232 7.75 4.77 -6.69
CA ALA A 232 6.72 5.53 -6.01
C ALA A 232 5.44 4.70 -5.75
N THR A 233 5.03 3.86 -6.72
CA THR A 233 3.87 2.99 -6.58
C THR A 233 4.07 1.97 -5.47
N MET A 234 5.21 1.28 -5.48
CA MET A 234 5.48 0.19 -4.52
C MET A 234 5.66 0.70 -3.10
N ILE A 235 6.39 1.81 -2.90
CA ILE A 235 6.54 2.38 -1.55
C ILE A 235 5.21 3.01 -1.05
N SER A 236 4.34 3.50 -1.94
CA SER A 236 2.97 3.91 -1.57
C SER A 236 2.07 2.72 -1.20
N ALA A 237 2.26 1.57 -1.85
CA ALA A 237 1.62 0.31 -1.44
C ALA A 237 2.11 -0.08 -0.04
N THR A 238 3.43 -0.06 0.22
CA THR A 238 4.02 -0.32 1.55
C THR A 238 3.41 0.56 2.67
N ILE A 239 3.16 1.85 2.42
CA ILE A 239 2.46 2.74 3.39
C ILE A 239 1.03 2.24 3.63
N SER A 240 0.33 1.85 2.57
CA SER A 240 -1.04 1.34 2.62
C SER A 240 -1.12 0.01 3.37
N ASP A 241 -0.12 -0.85 3.25
CA ASP A 241 0.00 -2.12 3.97
C ASP A 241 0.09 -1.86 5.50
N PHE A 242 1.01 -0.99 5.93
CA PHE A 242 1.12 -0.63 7.36
C PHE A 242 -0.17 -0.02 7.92
N GLY A 243 -0.85 0.82 7.14
CA GLY A 243 -2.18 1.35 7.49
C GLY A 243 -3.26 0.25 7.57
N THR A 244 -3.26 -0.70 6.64
CA THR A 244 -4.23 -1.81 6.58
C THR A 244 -4.11 -2.73 7.80
N CYS A 245 -2.90 -2.99 8.28
CA CYS A 245 -2.70 -3.68 9.55
C CYS A 245 -3.39 -2.94 10.72
N ASP A 246 -3.25 -1.61 10.81
CA ASP A 246 -3.90 -0.83 11.86
C ASP A 246 -5.43 -0.76 11.71
N ASP A 247 -5.93 -0.58 10.49
CA ASP A 247 -7.35 -0.55 10.17
C ASP A 247 -8.04 -1.89 10.52
N GLY A 248 -7.32 -3.02 10.37
CA GLY A 248 -7.77 -4.34 10.81
C GLY A 248 -8.15 -4.40 12.29
N PHE A 249 -7.63 -3.51 13.14
CA PHE A 249 -7.96 -3.44 14.57
C PHE A 249 -9.20 -2.62 14.91
N THR A 250 -9.60 -1.69 14.03
CA THR A 250 -10.69 -0.74 14.26
C THR A 250 -12.05 -1.39 14.58
N GLY A 251 -12.92 -0.62 15.24
CA GLY A 251 -14.30 -1.04 15.56
C GLY A 251 -14.44 -2.18 16.57
N GLN A 252 -13.34 -2.70 17.14
CA GLN A 252 -13.37 -3.82 18.09
C GLN A 252 -12.69 -3.45 19.43
N PRO A 253 -13.34 -2.61 20.28
CA PRO A 253 -12.81 -2.18 21.57
C PRO A 253 -12.76 -3.29 22.64
N ASN A 254 -13.18 -4.51 22.29
CA ASN A 254 -13.13 -5.69 23.15
C ASN A 254 -12.53 -6.87 22.37
N PRO A 255 -11.45 -7.50 22.86
CA PRO A 255 -10.73 -7.21 24.10
C PRO A 255 -9.59 -6.19 23.95
N ILE A 256 -9.42 -5.60 22.77
CA ILE A 256 -8.37 -4.62 22.46
C ILE A 256 -8.86 -3.24 22.90
N PRO A 257 -8.27 -2.61 23.94
CA PRO A 257 -8.74 -1.33 24.44
C PRO A 257 -8.81 -0.29 23.31
N GLU A 258 -9.92 0.43 23.25
CA GLU A 258 -10.14 1.54 22.29
C GLU A 258 -10.17 1.13 20.80
N GLY A 259 -9.96 -0.15 20.47
CA GLY A 259 -9.88 -0.63 19.09
C GLY A 259 -8.59 -0.20 18.37
N VAL A 260 -7.59 0.27 19.12
CA VAL A 260 -6.29 0.70 18.61
C VAL A 260 -5.39 -0.50 18.42
N SER A 261 -4.73 -0.58 17.26
CA SER A 261 -3.77 -1.63 16.93
C SER A 261 -2.63 -1.75 17.97
N PRO A 262 -2.33 -2.95 18.48
CA PRO A 262 -1.11 -3.21 19.25
C PRO A 262 0.18 -2.87 18.49
N MET A 263 0.11 -2.80 17.16
CA MET A 263 1.22 -2.46 16.27
C MET A 263 1.26 -0.98 15.87
N ALA A 264 0.28 -0.16 16.25
CA ALA A 264 0.10 1.21 15.75
C ALA A 264 1.37 2.07 15.79
N LYS A 265 2.14 2.03 16.88
CA LYS A 265 3.38 2.83 16.98
C LYS A 265 4.52 2.33 16.10
N ILE A 266 4.52 1.03 15.77
CA ILE A 266 5.47 0.42 14.84
C ILE A 266 5.08 0.81 13.42
N ASN A 267 3.79 0.70 13.09
CA ASN A 267 3.24 1.07 11.78
C ASN A 267 3.40 2.56 11.48
N GLU A 268 3.16 3.45 12.45
CA GLU A 268 3.48 4.88 12.32
C GLU A 268 4.96 5.12 11.97
N ASN A 269 5.89 4.42 12.63
CA ASN A 269 7.32 4.53 12.35
C ASN A 269 7.68 3.98 10.96
N LEU A 270 7.10 2.85 10.55
CA LEU A 270 7.30 2.25 9.23
C LEU A 270 6.73 3.13 8.11
N MET A 271 5.54 3.70 8.29
CA MET A 271 4.94 4.70 7.39
C MET A 271 5.82 5.94 7.27
N ASN A 272 6.38 6.45 8.37
CA ASN A 272 7.31 7.59 8.33
C ASN A 272 8.59 7.27 7.53
N ILE A 273 9.10 6.03 7.62
CA ILE A 273 10.27 5.58 6.82
C ILE A 273 9.92 5.51 5.33
N ALA A 274 8.79 4.91 4.99
CA ALA A 274 8.30 4.86 3.61
C ALA A 274 8.00 6.27 3.05
N GLY A 275 7.48 7.19 3.87
CA GLY A 275 7.32 8.61 3.52
C GLY A 275 8.64 9.31 3.22
N ILE A 276 9.69 9.09 4.04
CA ILE A 276 11.05 9.58 3.74
C ILE A 276 11.53 9.02 2.39
N ILE A 277 11.31 7.74 2.12
CA ILE A 277 11.71 7.09 0.86
C ILE A 277 11.03 7.75 -0.34
N LEU A 278 9.70 7.99 -0.29
CA LEU A 278 8.97 8.68 -1.37
C LEU A 278 9.53 10.08 -1.63
N VAL A 279 9.68 10.90 -0.58
CA VAL A 279 10.20 12.28 -0.70
C VAL A 279 11.59 12.31 -1.36
N LEU A 280 12.44 11.31 -1.10
CA LEU A 280 13.75 11.21 -1.75
C LEU A 280 13.68 10.59 -3.15
N ALA A 281 12.78 9.65 -3.41
CA ALA A 281 12.59 9.04 -4.74
C ALA A 281 12.08 10.07 -5.78
N ASP A 282 11.17 10.96 -5.38
CA ASP A 282 10.63 12.04 -6.23
C ASP A 282 11.69 13.06 -6.68
N MET A 283 12.87 13.08 -6.05
CA MET A 283 14.02 13.91 -6.45
C MET A 283 14.96 13.24 -7.45
N ILE A 284 14.71 11.98 -7.84
CA ILE A 284 15.51 11.30 -8.88
C ILE A 284 15.10 11.85 -10.25
N HIS A 285 16.08 12.16 -11.09
CA HIS A 285 15.92 12.66 -12.45
C HIS A 285 16.88 11.92 -13.42
#